data_AF-A0A9X9X805-F1
#
_entry.id   AF-A0A9X9X805-F1
#
_cell.length_a   1.000
_cell.length_b   1.000
_cell.length_c   1.000
_cell.angle_alpha   90.00
_cell.angle_beta   90.00
_cell.angle_gamma   90.00
#
_symmetry.space_group_name_H-M   'P 1'
#
loop_
_entity.id
_entity.type
_entity.pdbx_description
1 polymer ?
#
loop_
_entity_poly.entity_id
_entity_poly.type
_entity_poly.pdbx_seq_one_letter_code
_entity_poly.pdbx_strand_id
1 'polypeptide(L)'
;MTSPTAPRQAGPPAQVAAPSRAPKHRDFKQALARATPPAVPGPARVAAQPAIARGVTPAAIPAVARAVPAGQTQAAALRPWEAQANAAFRQRIAEAERSAEHVQDGYALRNPVSGALGRYQFVPVALRDIGWVDAEGGWTEAAARHGVSDEAGFLASPAAQEAAFSAFLARQETILDRGGALASAGATITALDGTAITLTEGAMVAAAHRRGAGTLARYLTHRTQTPDAPLTAAQRAAFESVEHRLRGFADVAYVSERPGNRMLARRAGPAA
;
A
#
# COMPACT_ATOMS: atom_id res chain seq x y z
N MET A 1 -84.80 -3.22 0.49
CA MET A 1 -84.53 -1.85 0.04
C MET A 1 -83.05 -1.58 0.19
N THR A 2 -82.27 -1.87 -0.84
CA THR A 2 -80.81 -1.70 -0.88
C THR A 2 -80.49 -0.46 -1.70
N SER A 3 -79.94 0.56 -1.05
CA SER A 3 -79.57 1.82 -1.67
C SER A 3 -78.41 1.64 -2.66
N PRO A 4 -78.46 2.25 -3.86
CA PRO A 4 -77.37 2.17 -4.81
C PRO A 4 -76.21 3.07 -4.37
N THR A 5 -75.01 2.47 -4.23
CA THR A 5 -73.75 3.16 -3.95
C THR A 5 -73.29 3.92 -5.19
N ALA A 6 -73.13 5.23 -5.06
CA ALA A 6 -72.64 6.10 -6.13
C ALA A 6 -71.15 5.83 -6.46
N PRO A 7 -70.74 5.95 -7.74
CA PRO A 7 -69.36 5.75 -8.15
C PRO A 7 -68.46 6.89 -7.64
N ARG A 8 -67.31 6.52 -7.06
CA ARG A 8 -66.24 7.43 -6.63
C ARG A 8 -65.68 8.20 -7.83
N GLN A 9 -65.63 9.53 -7.72
CA GLN A 9 -64.90 10.38 -8.66
C GLN A 9 -63.40 10.07 -8.61
N ALA A 10 -62.79 9.91 -9.78
CA ALA A 10 -61.35 9.77 -9.95
C ALA A 10 -60.66 11.09 -9.61
N GLY A 11 -59.81 11.06 -8.59
CA GLY A 11 -58.97 12.20 -8.21
C GLY A 11 -57.92 12.52 -9.29
N PRO A 12 -57.41 13.76 -9.31
CA PRO A 12 -56.43 14.21 -10.29
C PRO A 12 -55.13 13.39 -10.21
N PRO A 13 -54.43 13.18 -11.33
CA PRO A 13 -53.19 12.41 -11.37
C PRO A 13 -52.13 13.09 -10.50
N ALA A 14 -51.45 12.28 -9.69
CA ALA A 14 -50.33 12.70 -8.87
C ALA A 14 -49.24 13.32 -9.77
N GLN A 15 -48.85 14.57 -9.47
CA GLN A 15 -47.69 15.19 -10.07
C GLN A 15 -46.44 14.41 -9.65
N VAL A 16 -45.88 13.66 -10.61
CA VAL A 16 -44.59 12.99 -10.45
C VAL A 16 -43.52 14.07 -10.42
N ALA A 17 -43.00 14.36 -9.23
CA ALA A 17 -41.87 15.25 -9.05
C ALA A 17 -40.68 14.74 -9.87
N ALA A 18 -40.13 15.60 -10.72
CA ALA A 18 -38.95 15.29 -11.52
C ALA A 18 -37.77 14.89 -10.61
N PRO A 19 -36.93 13.91 -11.03
CA PRO A 19 -35.79 13.48 -10.24
C PRO A 19 -34.82 14.66 -10.03
N SER A 20 -34.56 14.97 -8.77
CA SER A 20 -33.51 15.90 -8.36
C SER A 20 -32.20 15.51 -9.05
N ARG A 21 -31.69 16.41 -9.89
CA ARG A 21 -30.40 16.24 -10.57
C ARG A 21 -29.32 16.00 -9.52
N ALA A 22 -28.65 14.85 -9.65
CA ALA A 22 -27.47 14.51 -8.86
C ALA A 22 -26.43 15.65 -8.92
N PRO A 23 -25.72 15.92 -7.80
CA PRO A 23 -24.67 16.92 -7.78
C PRO A 23 -23.64 16.57 -8.85
N LYS A 24 -23.38 17.51 -9.76
CA LYS A 24 -22.31 17.40 -10.76
C LYS A 24 -21.01 17.11 -10.01
N HIS A 25 -20.49 15.91 -10.21
CA HIS A 25 -19.16 15.52 -9.77
C HIS A 25 -18.19 16.61 -10.25
N ARG A 26 -17.59 17.32 -9.28
CA ARG A 26 -16.40 18.13 -9.54
C ARG A 26 -15.37 17.20 -10.18
N ASP A 27 -14.88 17.62 -11.35
CA ASP A 27 -13.85 16.97 -12.12
C ASP A 27 -12.62 16.65 -11.27
N PHE A 28 -12.52 15.40 -10.80
CA PHE A 28 -11.31 14.84 -10.20
C PHE A 28 -10.46 14.15 -11.28
N LYS A 29 -10.32 14.82 -12.43
CA LYS A 29 -9.40 14.45 -13.52
C LYS A 29 -8.29 15.49 -13.61
N GLN A 30 -7.27 15.35 -12.78
CA GLN A 30 -5.89 15.78 -13.09
C GLN A 30 -4.93 15.28 -12.01
N ALA A 31 -4.42 14.05 -12.17
CA ALA A 31 -3.18 13.63 -11.48
C ALA A 31 -2.49 12.40 -12.10
N LEU A 32 -2.92 11.88 -13.26
CA LEU A 32 -2.30 10.67 -13.83
C LEU A 32 -2.28 10.66 -15.37
N ALA A 33 -1.78 11.74 -15.98
CA ALA A 33 -1.44 11.75 -17.41
C ALA A 33 -0.54 12.95 -17.75
N ARG A 34 0.73 12.91 -17.36
CA ARG A 34 1.82 13.55 -18.13
C ARG A 34 3.05 12.65 -18.04
N ALA A 35 3.24 11.87 -19.09
CA ALA A 35 4.52 11.27 -19.41
C ALA A 35 5.49 12.41 -19.74
N THR A 36 6.56 12.52 -18.97
CA THR A 36 7.67 13.44 -19.22
C THR A 36 8.41 13.01 -20.49
N PRO A 37 8.80 13.92 -21.40
CA PRO A 37 9.72 13.59 -22.50
C PRO A 37 11.11 13.22 -21.95
N PRO A 38 11.93 12.46 -22.71
CA PRO A 38 13.26 12.04 -22.28
C PRO A 38 14.20 13.24 -22.08
N ALA A 39 14.92 13.24 -20.96
CA ALA A 39 15.92 14.24 -20.63
C ALA A 39 17.15 14.14 -21.56
N VAL A 40 17.60 15.28 -22.07
CA VAL A 40 18.84 15.46 -22.80
C VAL A 40 20.03 15.32 -21.83
N PRO A 41 21.09 14.55 -22.14
CA PRO A 41 22.27 14.45 -21.30
C PRO A 41 23.12 15.74 -21.39
N GLY A 42 23.24 16.45 -20.27
CA GLY A 42 24.18 17.57 -20.12
C GLY A 42 25.57 17.07 -19.67
N PRO A 43 26.67 17.70 -20.13
CA PRO A 43 28.03 17.22 -19.89
C PRO A 43 28.49 17.39 -18.44
N ALA A 44 29.25 16.39 -17.99
CA ALA A 44 29.82 16.24 -16.65
C ALA A 44 30.76 17.40 -16.27
N ARG A 45 30.52 17.98 -15.09
CA ARG A 45 31.43 18.92 -14.43
C ARG A 45 32.36 18.12 -13.52
N VAL A 46 33.61 17.95 -13.94
CA VAL A 46 34.69 17.38 -13.12
C VAL A 46 35.13 18.45 -12.12
N ALA A 47 34.86 18.21 -10.83
CA ALA A 47 35.43 18.99 -9.74
C ALA A 47 36.65 18.25 -9.17
N ALA A 48 37.80 18.90 -9.24
CA ALA A 48 39.07 18.42 -8.70
C ALA A 48 39.03 18.35 -7.16
N GLN A 49 39.48 17.22 -6.60
CA GLN A 49 39.74 17.07 -5.17
C GLN A 49 41.20 17.48 -4.85
N PRO A 50 41.44 18.28 -3.79
CA PRO A 50 42.78 18.45 -3.24
C PRO A 50 43.14 17.29 -2.30
N ALA A 51 44.40 16.86 -2.39
CA ALA A 51 45.01 15.84 -1.55
C ALA A 51 45.19 16.33 -0.11
N ILE A 52 44.78 15.53 0.88
CA ILE A 52 45.04 15.79 2.30
C ILE A 52 45.84 14.63 2.92
N ALA A 53 47.03 15.03 3.37
CA ALA A 53 47.87 14.59 4.48
C ALA A 53 47.84 13.12 4.98
N ARG A 54 49.05 12.54 4.99
CA ARG A 54 49.46 11.34 5.73
C ARG A 54 49.39 11.59 7.24
N GLY A 55 48.70 10.71 7.96
CA GLY A 55 48.64 10.64 9.42
C GLY A 55 49.32 9.37 9.96
N VAL A 56 50.01 9.56 11.08
CA VAL A 56 50.92 8.66 11.81
C VAL A 56 50.24 7.39 12.33
N THR A 57 50.96 6.26 12.26
CA THR A 57 50.62 4.96 12.86
C THR A 57 50.87 4.93 14.37
N PRO A 58 49.89 4.57 15.22
CA PRO A 58 50.15 4.18 16.60
C PRO A 58 50.43 2.68 16.72
N ALA A 59 51.39 2.36 17.59
CA ALA A 59 51.88 1.02 17.89
C ALA A 59 50.81 0.13 18.56
N ALA A 60 50.81 -1.14 18.17
CA ALA A 60 49.91 -2.17 18.68
C ALA A 60 50.27 -2.59 20.12
N ILE A 61 49.27 -2.57 21.01
CA ILE A 61 49.33 -3.20 22.34
C ILE A 61 48.82 -4.64 22.20
N PRO A 62 49.53 -5.67 22.70
CA PRO A 62 49.05 -7.05 22.66
C PRO A 62 47.88 -7.23 23.62
N ALA A 63 46.67 -7.40 23.07
CA ALA A 63 45.49 -7.74 23.83
C ALA A 63 45.51 -9.24 24.19
N VAL A 64 45.54 -9.52 25.50
CA VAL A 64 45.39 -10.87 26.06
C VAL A 64 43.96 -11.35 25.77
N ALA A 65 43.83 -12.28 24.83
CA ALA A 65 42.56 -12.88 24.44
C ALA A 65 42.00 -13.74 25.59
N ARG A 66 41.03 -13.20 26.32
CA ARG A 66 40.23 -13.97 27.29
C ARG A 66 39.25 -14.82 26.49
N ALA A 67 39.43 -16.14 26.52
CA ALA A 67 38.53 -17.08 25.90
C ALA A 67 37.11 -16.94 26.49
N VAL A 68 36.18 -16.42 25.69
CA VAL A 68 34.76 -16.41 26.01
C VAL A 68 34.21 -17.81 25.71
N PRO A 69 33.52 -18.47 26.65
CA PRO A 69 33.03 -19.83 26.46
C PRO A 69 32.08 -19.92 25.26
N ALA A 70 32.42 -20.82 24.33
CA ALA A 70 31.63 -21.19 23.16
C ALA A 70 30.36 -21.94 23.61
N GLY A 71 29.31 -21.21 23.97
CA GLY A 71 28.04 -21.81 24.40
C GLY A 71 26.82 -20.92 24.28
N GLN A 72 26.97 -19.66 23.84
CA GLN A 72 25.81 -18.84 23.49
C GLN A 72 25.42 -19.17 22.05
N THR A 73 24.43 -20.06 21.90
CA THR A 73 23.57 -20.13 20.72
C THR A 73 23.20 -18.70 20.35
N GLN A 74 23.78 -18.17 19.27
CA GLN A 74 23.36 -16.91 18.68
C GLN A 74 21.88 -17.07 18.39
N ALA A 75 21.03 -16.49 19.25
CA ALA A 75 19.64 -16.26 18.92
C ALA A 75 19.67 -15.52 17.59
N ALA A 76 19.23 -16.19 16.52
CA ALA A 76 19.21 -15.60 15.19
C ALA A 76 18.52 -14.24 15.32
N ALA A 77 19.25 -13.17 15.00
CA ALA A 77 18.72 -11.83 15.14
C ALA A 77 17.40 -11.78 14.35
N LEU A 78 16.31 -11.39 15.02
CA LEU A 78 15.00 -11.28 14.39
C LEU A 78 15.12 -10.40 13.16
N ARG A 79 14.48 -10.82 12.06
CA ARG A 79 14.51 -10.04 10.83
C ARG A 79 13.75 -8.73 11.03
N PRO A 80 14.11 -7.63 10.36
CA PRO A 80 13.55 -6.30 10.65
C PRO A 80 12.01 -6.21 10.63
N TRP A 81 11.34 -6.99 9.77
CA TRP A 81 9.87 -7.01 9.67
C TRP A 81 9.19 -7.91 10.72
N GLU A 82 9.91 -8.85 11.34
CA GLU A 82 9.32 -9.81 12.29
C GLU A 82 8.86 -9.13 13.58
N ALA A 83 9.51 -8.03 13.96
CA ALA A 83 9.12 -7.20 15.10
C ALA A 83 7.97 -6.22 14.79
N GLN A 84 7.51 -6.15 13.53
CA GLN A 84 6.49 -5.19 13.12
C GLN A 84 5.08 -5.76 13.26
N ALA A 85 4.09 -4.88 13.46
CA ALA A 85 2.70 -5.26 13.31
C ALA A 85 2.46 -5.83 11.89
N ASN A 86 1.62 -6.85 11.81
CA ASN A 86 1.30 -7.55 10.57
C ASN A 86 2.54 -8.17 9.89
N ALA A 87 3.48 -8.73 10.67
CA ALA A 87 4.70 -9.36 10.15
C ALA A 87 4.45 -10.39 9.02
N ALA A 88 3.45 -11.27 9.19
CA ALA A 88 3.07 -12.25 8.17
C ALA A 88 2.55 -11.59 6.88
N PHE A 89 1.77 -10.50 7.01
CA PHE A 89 1.30 -9.72 5.87
C PHE A 89 2.45 -9.04 5.13
N ARG A 90 3.39 -8.43 5.87
CA ARG A 90 4.61 -7.81 5.31
C ARG A 90 5.43 -8.82 4.52
N GLN A 91 5.66 -9.99 5.11
CA GLN A 91 6.35 -11.09 4.44
C GLN A 91 5.61 -11.50 3.15
N ARG A 92 4.29 -11.67 3.20
CA ARG A 92 3.50 -12.02 2.01
C ARG A 92 3.56 -10.97 0.91
N ILE A 93 3.62 -9.67 1.26
CA ILE A 93 3.81 -8.60 0.27
C ILE A 93 5.18 -8.73 -0.38
N ALA A 94 6.25 -8.95 0.39
CA ALA A 94 7.58 -9.15 -0.16
C ALA A 94 7.67 -10.35 -1.11
N GLU A 95 7.04 -11.48 -0.76
CA GLU A 95 6.94 -12.66 -1.64
C GLU A 95 6.16 -12.34 -2.93
N ALA A 96 5.04 -11.64 -2.81
CA ALA A 96 4.22 -11.28 -3.95
C ALA A 96 4.85 -10.19 -4.83
N GLU A 97 5.85 -9.47 -4.32
CA GLU A 97 6.74 -8.58 -5.08
C GLU A 97 8.02 -9.28 -5.57
N ARG A 98 8.22 -10.56 -5.21
CA ARG A 98 9.42 -11.35 -5.50
C ARG A 98 10.70 -10.70 -4.97
N SER A 99 10.62 -10.10 -3.79
CA SER A 99 11.77 -9.48 -3.12
C SER A 99 12.29 -10.32 -1.97
N ALA A 100 11.45 -11.18 -1.38
CA ALA A 100 11.80 -11.98 -0.22
C ALA A 100 12.91 -13.01 -0.49
N GLU A 101 13.05 -13.48 -1.73
CA GLU A 101 14.09 -14.42 -2.16
C GLU A 101 15.45 -13.77 -2.46
N HIS A 102 15.54 -12.43 -2.44
CA HIS A 102 16.77 -11.71 -2.73
C HIS A 102 17.69 -11.59 -1.51
N VAL A 103 18.96 -11.27 -1.77
CA VAL A 103 19.94 -10.92 -0.75
C VAL A 103 19.39 -9.82 0.15
N GLN A 104 19.62 -9.95 1.46
CA GLN A 104 19.08 -9.05 2.49
C GLN A 104 17.55 -8.92 2.39
N ASP A 105 16.86 -10.01 2.04
CA ASP A 105 15.41 -10.08 1.95
C ASP A 105 14.80 -8.97 1.06
N GLY A 106 15.56 -8.51 0.06
CA GLY A 106 15.15 -7.52 -0.93
C GLY A 106 15.23 -6.05 -0.50
N TYR A 107 15.75 -5.72 0.69
CA TYR A 107 15.86 -4.32 1.13
C TYR A 107 16.73 -3.45 0.20
N ALA A 108 17.77 -4.02 -0.41
CA ALA A 108 18.63 -3.32 -1.36
C ALA A 108 18.11 -3.34 -2.81
N LEU A 109 16.93 -3.93 -3.08
CA LEU A 109 16.45 -4.17 -4.43
C LEU A 109 16.01 -2.87 -5.12
N ARG A 110 16.39 -2.72 -6.39
CA ARG A 110 15.85 -1.68 -7.28
C ARG A 110 15.33 -2.30 -8.56
N ASN A 111 14.10 -1.97 -8.92
CA ASN A 111 13.54 -2.35 -10.21
C ASN A 111 13.94 -1.35 -11.29
N PRO A 112 14.70 -1.75 -12.33
CA PRO A 112 15.19 -0.82 -13.35
C PRO A 112 14.09 -0.28 -14.27
N VAL A 113 12.96 -1.00 -14.39
CA VAL A 113 11.87 -0.63 -15.31
C VAL A 113 10.89 0.32 -14.62
N SER A 114 10.47 -0.01 -13.40
CA SER A 114 9.47 0.81 -12.67
C SER A 114 10.08 1.87 -11.77
N GLY A 115 11.38 1.78 -11.47
CA GLY A 115 12.01 2.59 -10.43
C GLY A 115 11.55 2.21 -9.02
N ALA A 116 10.93 1.05 -8.84
CA ALA A 116 10.48 0.58 -7.54
C ALA A 116 11.66 0.24 -6.61
N LEU A 117 11.55 0.63 -5.35
CA LEU A 117 12.62 0.55 -4.36
C LEU A 117 12.30 -0.42 -3.23
N GLY A 118 13.33 -1.19 -2.85
CA GLY A 118 13.39 -1.94 -1.62
C GLY A 118 12.46 -3.15 -1.56
N ARG A 119 12.32 -3.68 -0.34
CA ARG A 119 11.61 -4.93 -0.07
C ARG A 119 10.15 -4.88 -0.52
N TYR A 120 9.49 -3.74 -0.39
CA TYR A 120 8.06 -3.60 -0.73
C TYR A 120 7.81 -2.99 -2.12
N GLN A 121 8.88 -2.84 -2.92
CA GLN A 121 8.84 -2.30 -4.28
C GLN A 121 8.08 -0.97 -4.36
N PHE A 122 8.47 -0.01 -3.53
CA PHE A 122 7.89 1.33 -3.53
C PHE A 122 8.21 2.08 -4.82
N VAL A 123 7.20 2.32 -5.65
CA VAL A 123 7.32 3.23 -6.79
C VAL A 123 7.39 4.70 -6.30
N PRO A 124 8.02 5.61 -7.06
CA PRO A 124 8.17 7.01 -6.64
C PRO A 124 6.86 7.69 -6.26
N VAL A 125 5.77 7.41 -6.97
CA VAL A 125 4.44 7.97 -6.63
C VAL A 125 3.95 7.51 -5.26
N ALA A 126 4.23 6.27 -4.84
CA ALA A 126 3.82 5.77 -3.54
C ALA A 126 4.61 6.45 -2.40
N LEU A 127 5.91 6.71 -2.59
CA LEU A 127 6.72 7.47 -1.64
C LEU A 127 6.24 8.92 -1.51
N ARG A 128 5.78 9.54 -2.60
CA ARG A 128 5.14 10.85 -2.56
C ARG A 128 3.81 10.84 -1.84
N ASP A 129 2.98 9.83 -2.08
CA ASP A 129 1.66 9.71 -1.44
C ASP A 129 1.74 9.62 0.09
N ILE A 130 2.84 9.06 0.62
CA ILE A 130 3.12 8.97 2.06
C ILE A 130 4.00 10.12 2.57
N GLY A 131 4.37 11.08 1.72
CA GLY A 131 5.13 12.27 2.09
C GLY A 131 6.61 12.03 2.39
N TRP A 132 7.17 10.91 1.94
CA TRP A 132 8.62 10.61 2.08
C TRP A 132 9.45 11.29 1.01
N VAL A 133 8.84 11.53 -0.16
CA VAL A 133 9.40 12.28 -1.27
C VAL A 133 8.43 13.42 -1.61
N ASP A 134 8.94 14.59 -1.98
CA ASP A 134 8.14 15.74 -2.41
C ASP A 134 7.72 15.64 -3.89
N ALA A 135 7.09 16.69 -4.43
CA ALA A 135 6.63 16.68 -5.82
C ALA A 135 7.79 16.69 -6.83
N GLU A 136 8.90 17.32 -6.46
CA GLU A 136 10.13 17.50 -7.23
C GLU A 136 11.04 16.26 -7.19
N GLY A 137 10.79 15.31 -6.28
CA GLY A 137 11.59 14.10 -6.12
C GLY A 137 12.63 14.17 -5.00
N GLY A 138 12.64 15.24 -4.21
CA GLY A 138 13.48 15.40 -3.02
C GLY A 138 12.97 14.60 -1.82
N TRP A 139 13.89 14.06 -1.01
CA TRP A 139 13.55 13.38 0.24
C TRP A 139 13.17 14.41 1.30
N THR A 140 12.05 14.19 1.97
CA THR A 140 11.47 15.18 2.90
C THR A 140 12.05 15.06 4.31
N GLU A 141 11.73 16.03 5.18
CA GLU A 141 12.03 15.95 6.61
C GLU A 141 11.42 14.70 7.27
N ALA A 142 10.28 14.19 6.75
CA ALA A 142 9.69 12.95 7.26
C ALA A 142 10.61 11.75 7.03
N ALA A 143 11.27 11.66 5.87
CA ALA A 143 12.26 10.63 5.58
C ALA A 143 13.56 10.85 6.37
N ALA A 144 14.00 12.12 6.51
CA ALA A 144 15.21 12.47 7.25
C ALA A 144 15.14 12.04 8.73
N ARG A 145 13.96 12.07 9.36
CA ARG A 145 13.74 11.51 10.72
C ARG A 145 14.04 10.02 10.84
N HIS A 146 14.08 9.31 9.72
CA HIS A 146 14.47 7.90 9.62
C HIS A 146 15.88 7.71 9.03
N GLY A 147 16.70 8.77 8.98
CA GLY A 147 18.07 8.74 8.48
C GLY A 147 18.17 8.64 6.95
N VAL A 148 17.11 9.02 6.23
CA VAL A 148 17.07 8.94 4.76
C VAL A 148 17.12 10.34 4.14
N SER A 149 18.18 10.62 3.39
CA SER A 149 18.37 11.85 2.61
C SER A 149 18.42 11.61 1.10
N ASP A 150 18.58 10.36 0.67
CA ASP A 150 18.68 9.95 -0.73
C ASP A 150 18.20 8.49 -0.92
N GLU A 151 18.14 8.04 -2.17
CA GLU A 151 17.73 6.68 -2.53
C GLU A 151 18.65 5.61 -1.93
N ALA A 152 19.95 5.85 -1.90
CA ALA A 152 20.92 4.89 -1.38
C ALA A 152 20.73 4.70 0.13
N GLY A 153 20.50 5.78 0.88
CA GLY A 153 20.15 5.75 2.30
C GLY A 153 18.84 4.99 2.57
N PHE A 154 17.84 5.13 1.71
CA PHE A 154 16.60 4.37 1.81
C PHE A 154 16.83 2.86 1.60
N LEU A 155 17.57 2.49 0.55
CA LEU A 155 17.87 1.09 0.24
C LEU A 155 18.79 0.43 1.29
N ALA A 156 19.65 1.21 1.94
CA ALA A 156 20.55 0.74 3.00
C ALA A 156 19.88 0.64 4.38
N SER A 157 18.65 1.14 4.55
CA SER A 157 17.97 1.21 5.85
C SER A 157 16.70 0.37 5.90
N PRO A 158 16.79 -0.91 6.34
CA PRO A 158 15.60 -1.74 6.57
C PRO A 158 14.58 -1.09 7.50
N ALA A 159 15.05 -0.42 8.57
CA ALA A 159 14.18 0.28 9.51
C ALA A 159 13.38 1.41 8.85
N ALA A 160 13.99 2.17 7.93
CA ALA A 160 13.30 3.20 7.17
C ALA A 160 12.25 2.59 6.23
N GLN A 161 12.56 1.48 5.55
CA GLN A 161 11.59 0.80 4.69
C GLN A 161 10.40 0.24 5.47
N GLU A 162 10.62 -0.29 6.68
CA GLU A 162 9.52 -0.74 7.55
C GLU A 162 8.63 0.42 8.00
N ALA A 163 9.22 1.58 8.34
CA ALA A 163 8.48 2.79 8.69
C ALA A 163 7.68 3.34 7.50
N ALA A 164 8.27 3.37 6.30
CA ALA A 164 7.60 3.76 5.07
C ALA A 164 6.42 2.83 4.76
N PHE A 165 6.58 1.52 4.99
CA PHE A 165 5.50 0.55 4.80
C PHE A 165 4.37 0.71 5.82
N SER A 166 4.68 0.98 7.09
CA SER A 166 3.65 1.34 8.07
C SER A 166 2.87 2.59 7.64
N ALA A 167 3.55 3.64 7.21
CA ALA A 167 2.91 4.87 6.71
C ALA A 167 2.05 4.61 5.47
N PHE A 168 2.52 3.76 4.56
CA PHE A 168 1.79 3.35 3.37
C PHE A 168 0.51 2.59 3.70
N LEU A 169 0.58 1.60 4.58
CA LEU A 169 -0.59 0.83 5.01
C LEU A 169 -1.65 1.75 5.62
N ALA A 170 -1.26 2.61 6.58
CA ALA A 170 -2.17 3.56 7.20
C ALA A 170 -2.81 4.52 6.17
N ARG A 171 -2.04 4.95 5.17
CA ARG A 171 -2.56 5.79 4.07
C ARG A 171 -3.57 5.04 3.20
N GLN A 172 -3.28 3.79 2.81
CA GLN A 172 -4.20 2.99 2.01
C GLN A 172 -5.50 2.70 2.76
N GLU A 173 -5.41 2.31 4.04
CA GLU A 173 -6.59 2.12 4.89
C GLU A 173 -7.47 3.38 4.91
N THR A 174 -6.88 4.55 5.11
CA THR A 174 -7.63 5.82 5.11
C THR A 174 -8.32 6.09 3.78
N ILE A 175 -7.65 5.82 2.66
CA ILE A 175 -8.24 6.03 1.33
C ILE A 175 -9.40 5.04 1.09
N LEU A 176 -9.20 3.76 1.44
CA LEU A 176 -10.21 2.72 1.25
C LEU A 176 -11.43 2.93 2.15
N ASP A 177 -11.21 3.35 3.38
CA ASP A 177 -12.26 3.68 4.35
C ASP A 177 -13.13 4.85 3.86
N ARG A 178 -12.48 5.98 3.51
CA ARG A 178 -13.17 7.16 2.96
C ARG A 178 -13.88 6.86 1.64
N GLY A 179 -13.34 5.96 0.84
CA GLY A 179 -13.94 5.49 -0.41
C GLY A 179 -15.06 4.46 -0.21
N GLY A 180 -15.34 4.03 1.02
CA GLY A 180 -16.35 3.02 1.34
C GLY A 180 -15.97 1.59 0.99
N ALA A 181 -14.77 1.34 0.45
CA ALA A 181 -14.35 0.01 0.04
C ALA A 181 -14.22 -0.95 1.24
N LEU A 182 -13.72 -0.45 2.39
CA LEU A 182 -13.60 -1.27 3.59
C LEU A 182 -14.95 -1.69 4.19
N ALA A 183 -16.05 -1.01 3.86
CA ALA A 183 -17.39 -1.43 4.29
C ALA A 183 -17.82 -2.77 3.67
N SER A 184 -17.15 -3.21 2.60
CA SER A 184 -17.35 -4.50 1.97
C SER A 184 -16.52 -5.64 2.60
N ALA A 185 -15.73 -5.37 3.64
CA ALA A 185 -15.01 -6.42 4.36
C ALA A 185 -16.00 -7.44 4.96
N GLY A 186 -15.69 -8.72 4.82
CA GLY A 186 -16.55 -9.85 5.18
C GLY A 186 -17.54 -10.26 4.07
N ALA A 187 -17.76 -9.43 3.06
CA ALA A 187 -18.62 -9.78 1.93
C ALA A 187 -17.94 -10.81 1.00
N THR A 188 -18.74 -11.53 0.22
CA THR A 188 -18.26 -12.38 -0.87
C THR A 188 -18.72 -11.79 -2.20
N ILE A 189 -17.83 -11.75 -3.18
CA ILE A 189 -18.13 -11.31 -4.54
C ILE A 189 -17.82 -12.44 -5.53
N THR A 190 -18.48 -12.41 -6.69
CA THR A 190 -18.16 -13.30 -7.81
C THR A 190 -17.05 -12.66 -8.65
N ALA A 191 -15.94 -13.37 -8.86
CA ALA A 191 -14.79 -12.96 -9.66
C ALA A 191 -15.09 -12.94 -11.17
N LEU A 192 -14.11 -12.50 -11.97
CA LEU A 192 -14.18 -12.49 -13.43
C LEU A 192 -14.28 -13.89 -14.05
N ASP A 193 -13.73 -14.90 -13.38
CA ASP A 193 -13.80 -16.32 -13.77
C ASP A 193 -15.03 -17.05 -13.20
N GLY A 194 -15.94 -16.32 -12.52
CA GLY A 194 -17.14 -16.89 -11.92
C GLY A 194 -16.95 -17.51 -10.53
N THR A 195 -15.72 -17.58 -10.00
CA THR A 195 -15.47 -18.12 -8.65
C THR A 195 -15.77 -17.11 -7.55
N ALA A 196 -16.06 -17.58 -6.34
CA ALA A 196 -16.29 -16.71 -5.20
C ALA A 196 -14.97 -16.21 -4.59
N ILE A 197 -14.93 -14.94 -4.16
CA ILE A 197 -13.83 -14.33 -3.39
C ILE A 197 -14.41 -13.68 -2.15
N THR A 198 -13.95 -14.09 -0.97
CA THR A 198 -14.23 -13.39 0.29
C THR A 198 -13.32 -12.18 0.42
N LEU A 199 -13.91 -11.01 0.68
CA LEU A 199 -13.20 -9.77 0.85
C LEU A 199 -12.77 -9.62 2.32
N THR A 200 -11.46 -9.63 2.59
CA THR A 200 -10.91 -9.29 3.90
C THR A 200 -10.24 -7.92 3.86
N GLU A 201 -10.10 -7.24 5.01
CA GLU A 201 -9.39 -5.95 5.07
C GLU A 201 -7.96 -6.07 4.53
N GLY A 202 -7.21 -7.09 4.97
CA GLY A 202 -5.86 -7.36 4.48
C GLY A 202 -5.80 -7.58 2.97
N ALA A 203 -6.70 -8.40 2.42
CA ALA A 203 -6.79 -8.63 0.99
C ALA A 203 -7.03 -7.34 0.19
N MET A 204 -7.93 -6.47 0.66
CA MET A 204 -8.20 -5.18 0.03
C MET A 204 -7.01 -4.22 0.10
N VAL A 205 -6.33 -4.16 1.25
CA VAL A 205 -5.10 -3.36 1.39
C VAL A 205 -3.98 -3.87 0.48
N ALA A 206 -3.80 -5.19 0.34
CA ALA A 206 -2.83 -5.79 -0.57
C ALA A 206 -3.16 -5.52 -2.05
N ALA A 207 -4.43 -5.56 -2.43
CA ALA A 207 -4.87 -5.19 -3.77
C ALA A 207 -4.63 -3.69 -4.06
N ALA A 208 -4.89 -2.83 -3.07
CA ALA A 208 -4.62 -1.41 -3.16
C ALA A 208 -3.11 -1.10 -3.22
N HIS A 209 -2.26 -1.86 -2.51
CA HIS A 209 -0.79 -1.79 -2.67
C HIS A 209 -0.37 -2.00 -4.12
N ARG A 210 -0.91 -3.05 -4.77
CA ARG A 210 -0.50 -3.42 -6.13
C ARG A 210 -1.06 -2.52 -7.23
N ARG A 211 -2.32 -2.11 -7.15
CA ARG A 211 -3.04 -1.42 -8.25
C ARG A 211 -3.59 -0.04 -7.88
N GLY A 212 -3.40 0.39 -6.64
CA GLY A 212 -3.98 1.60 -6.07
C GLY A 212 -5.44 1.42 -5.67
N ALA A 213 -5.85 2.12 -4.62
CA ALA A 213 -7.22 2.09 -4.10
C ALA A 213 -8.29 2.44 -5.15
N GLY A 214 -8.00 3.37 -6.08
CA GLY A 214 -8.95 3.74 -7.14
C GLY A 214 -9.24 2.61 -8.13
N THR A 215 -8.26 1.74 -8.43
CA THR A 215 -8.49 0.57 -9.29
C THR A 215 -9.30 -0.50 -8.56
N LEU A 216 -9.01 -0.73 -7.27
CA LEU A 216 -9.81 -1.62 -6.43
C LEU A 216 -11.26 -1.14 -6.34
N ALA A 217 -11.51 0.16 -6.11
CA ALA A 217 -12.85 0.71 -6.06
C ALA A 217 -13.62 0.46 -7.37
N ARG A 218 -13.00 0.74 -8.53
CA ARG A 218 -13.62 0.45 -9.84
C ARG A 218 -13.91 -1.04 -10.04
N TYR A 219 -13.01 -1.91 -9.57
CA TYR A 219 -13.23 -3.36 -9.60
C TYR A 219 -14.46 -3.74 -8.76
N LEU A 220 -14.51 -3.32 -7.50
CA LEU A 220 -15.64 -3.61 -6.61
C LEU A 220 -16.97 -3.08 -7.19
N THR A 221 -16.98 -1.83 -7.68
CA THR A 221 -18.15 -1.26 -8.37
C THR A 221 -18.59 -2.10 -9.56
N HIS A 222 -17.65 -2.50 -10.44
CA HIS A 222 -17.98 -3.37 -11.58
C HIS A 222 -18.61 -4.68 -11.12
N ARG A 223 -18.01 -5.37 -10.14
CA ARG A 223 -18.50 -6.67 -9.68
C ARG A 223 -19.85 -6.60 -8.96
N THR A 224 -20.18 -5.47 -8.34
CA THR A 224 -21.40 -5.31 -7.53
C THR A 224 -22.55 -4.61 -8.27
N GLN A 225 -22.25 -3.76 -9.25
CA GLN A 225 -23.27 -2.94 -9.91
C GLN A 225 -23.42 -3.25 -11.39
N THR A 226 -22.34 -3.68 -12.06
CA THR A 226 -22.34 -3.90 -13.51
C THR A 226 -21.53 -5.14 -13.92
N PRO A 227 -21.79 -6.32 -13.34
CA PRO A 227 -20.93 -7.49 -13.51
C PRO A 227 -20.81 -7.99 -14.96
N ASP A 228 -21.84 -7.72 -15.78
CA ASP A 228 -21.91 -8.12 -17.20
C ASP A 228 -21.41 -7.03 -18.16
N ALA A 229 -21.07 -5.84 -17.67
CA ALA A 229 -20.57 -4.77 -18.52
C ALA A 229 -19.24 -5.19 -19.17
N PRO A 230 -19.08 -4.99 -20.50
CA PRO A 230 -17.88 -5.40 -21.20
C PRO A 230 -16.66 -4.64 -20.69
N LEU A 231 -15.54 -5.35 -20.54
CA LEU A 231 -14.25 -4.79 -20.14
C LEU A 231 -13.33 -4.73 -21.35
N THR A 232 -12.62 -3.61 -21.49
CA THR A 232 -11.45 -3.55 -22.37
C THR A 232 -10.36 -4.50 -21.87
N ALA A 233 -9.44 -4.91 -22.75
CA ALA A 233 -8.31 -5.79 -22.36
C ALA A 233 -7.48 -5.21 -21.21
N ALA A 234 -7.22 -3.90 -21.21
CA ALA A 234 -6.48 -3.22 -20.15
C ALA A 234 -7.22 -3.23 -18.80
N GLN A 235 -8.54 -3.05 -18.80
CA GLN A 235 -9.35 -3.13 -17.58
C GLN A 235 -9.39 -4.55 -17.04
N ARG A 236 -9.56 -5.55 -17.92
CA ARG A 236 -9.54 -6.97 -17.55
C ARG A 236 -8.23 -7.34 -16.86
N ALA A 237 -7.09 -7.02 -17.47
CA ALA A 237 -5.77 -7.27 -16.87
C ALA A 237 -5.59 -6.54 -15.51
N ALA A 238 -6.11 -5.31 -15.39
CA ALA A 238 -6.08 -4.58 -14.13
C ALA A 238 -6.89 -5.26 -13.03
N PHE A 239 -8.07 -5.79 -13.36
CA PHE A 239 -8.97 -6.48 -12.44
C PHE A 239 -8.46 -7.87 -12.07
N GLU A 240 -7.89 -8.62 -13.02
CA GLU A 240 -7.21 -9.89 -12.75
C GLU A 240 -6.06 -9.70 -11.74
N SER A 241 -5.30 -8.61 -11.86
CA SER A 241 -4.27 -8.29 -10.87
C SER A 241 -4.83 -7.94 -9.49
N VAL A 242 -6.04 -7.35 -9.42
CA VAL A 242 -6.73 -7.11 -8.14
C VAL A 242 -7.17 -8.44 -7.55
N GLU A 243 -7.84 -9.30 -8.33
CA GLU A 243 -8.31 -10.61 -7.87
C GLU A 243 -7.18 -11.52 -7.40
N HIS A 244 -6.05 -11.51 -8.11
CA HIS A 244 -4.87 -12.25 -7.70
C HIS A 244 -4.41 -11.85 -6.30
N ARG A 245 -4.41 -10.55 -5.98
CA ARG A 245 -4.07 -10.06 -4.64
C ARG A 245 -5.15 -10.36 -3.62
N LEU A 246 -6.43 -10.20 -3.99
CA LEU A 246 -7.53 -10.51 -3.08
C LEU A 246 -7.47 -11.98 -2.62
N ARG A 247 -7.26 -12.92 -3.55
CA ARG A 247 -7.12 -14.34 -3.25
C ARG A 247 -5.84 -14.65 -2.48
N GLY A 248 -4.71 -14.11 -2.92
CA GLY A 248 -3.41 -14.38 -2.30
C GLY A 248 -3.29 -13.92 -0.83
N PHE A 249 -4.18 -13.03 -0.39
CA PHE A 249 -4.19 -12.43 0.93
C PHE A 249 -5.47 -12.72 1.73
N ALA A 250 -6.37 -13.56 1.22
CA ALA A 250 -7.63 -13.87 1.90
C ALA A 250 -7.42 -14.41 3.32
N ASP A 251 -6.43 -15.31 3.48
CA ASP A 251 -6.15 -16.00 4.75
C ASP A 251 -4.99 -15.39 5.55
N VAL A 252 -4.50 -14.22 5.15
CA VAL A 252 -3.36 -13.58 5.81
C VAL A 252 -3.87 -12.67 6.91
N ALA A 253 -3.50 -12.98 8.16
CA ALA A 253 -3.88 -12.17 9.31
C ALA A 253 -3.45 -10.70 9.13
N TYR A 254 -4.40 -9.80 9.34
CA TYR A 254 -4.21 -8.37 9.21
C TYR A 254 -4.97 -7.64 10.31
N VAL A 255 -4.25 -6.86 11.10
CA VAL A 255 -4.78 -5.98 12.13
C VAL A 255 -4.66 -4.55 11.64
N SER A 256 -5.80 -3.93 11.39
CA SER A 256 -5.83 -2.54 10.95
C SER A 256 -5.38 -1.60 12.07
N GLU A 257 -4.53 -0.62 11.73
CA GLU A 257 -3.99 0.35 12.69
C GLU A 257 -4.86 1.61 12.83
N ARG A 258 -6.02 1.65 12.17
CA ARG A 258 -6.98 2.74 12.28
C ARG A 258 -7.28 3.07 13.76
N PRO A 259 -7.36 4.36 14.15
CA PRO A 259 -7.55 4.77 15.54
C PRO A 259 -8.76 4.12 16.25
N GLY A 260 -9.83 3.79 15.52
CA GLY A 260 -11.01 3.10 16.06
C GLY A 260 -10.75 1.65 16.50
N ASN A 261 -9.84 0.94 15.84
CA ASN A 261 -9.58 -0.48 16.13
C ASN A 261 -8.63 -0.67 17.33
N ARG A 262 -7.74 0.31 17.60
CA ARG A 262 -6.84 0.26 18.76
C ARG A 262 -7.57 0.23 20.10
N MET A 263 -8.76 0.82 20.20
CA MET A 263 -9.55 0.79 21.43
C MET A 263 -10.16 -0.59 21.72
N LEU A 264 -10.48 -1.37 20.69
CA LEU A 264 -11.05 -2.71 20.86
C LEU A 264 -9.98 -3.71 21.28
N ALA A 265 -8.77 -3.64 20.71
CA ALA A 265 -7.67 -4.53 21.07
C ALA A 265 -7.20 -4.35 22.53
N ARG A 266 -7.28 -3.13 23.08
CA ARG A 266 -6.91 -2.87 24.49
C ARG A 266 -7.93 -3.36 25.52
N ARG A 267 -9.19 -3.57 25.14
CA ARG A 267 -10.23 -4.07 26.06
C ARG A 267 -10.26 -5.59 26.19
N ALA A 268 -9.62 -6.32 25.27
CA ALA A 268 -9.54 -7.78 25.31
C ALA A 268 -8.31 -8.30 26.08
N GLY A 269 -7.60 -7.44 26.81
CA GLY A 269 -6.55 -7.89 27.73
C GLY A 269 -7.13 -8.80 28.81
N PRO A 270 -6.39 -9.83 29.25
CA PRO A 270 -6.88 -10.77 30.25
C PRO A 270 -7.31 -10.00 31.49
N ALA A 271 -8.53 -10.26 31.95
CA ALA A 271 -8.95 -9.83 33.28
C ALA A 271 -7.93 -10.42 34.28
N ALA A 272 -7.22 -9.52 34.96
CA ALA A 272 -6.30 -9.87 36.03
C ALA A 272 -7.03 -10.50 37.22
#